data_AF-A0A934ZG19-F1
#
_entry.id   AF-A0A934ZG19-F1
#
_cell.length_a   1.000
_cell.length_b   1.000
_cell.length_c   1.000
_cell.angle_alpha   90.00
_cell.angle_beta   90.00
_cell.angle_gamma   90.00
#
_symmetry.space_group_name_H-M   'P 1'
#
loop_
_entity.id
_entity.type
_entity.pdbx_description
1 polymer ?
#
loop_
_entity_poly.entity_id
_entity_poly.type
_entity_poly.pdbx_seq_one_letter_code
_entity_poly.pdbx_strand_id
1 'polypeptide(L)'
;MIALGRLQRPLLSVCAFSAMLVAASPEAQAIPLLNGFGGPTGYGTADHCVHPNDDGSYAGPGGSGAAVAIDLRPAFPTGLRFFGRTFNSFYLNTNGNITFNAALFTYTPQPFPVADQPMIAPWWGDVDTRGGGQPSNNSICFHIEPNRIVVTWHNVGYFSSHNNRLNDFQMVLSTSGTCTRGGDFDVEFRYNRCEWTTGDASGGTNGLGGTPAQVGFDAGNRMNFVALPMSRTAAILNVCRSSNVDGGAPGLYRFQIRGGIVGGGCTGAGMPCTVPGQMGACGMGVTICAGMGTTCQQVNRPRARACNGFDNDCDGMIDEGNDLCPTNQVCDRGQCVERCQPELGCLTGRSCSDRGTCVETSCLNVTCPAGQRCADGRCLGVCDGVTCPWAQSCRAGRCVNPCADLVCDGRDVCDDDPRSTTFGQCVAGCQCRPCAAGQTCQPDGHCTVDACTGVTCPTGAHCEAGTCRDSCEVGPDTRLCPAGEVCRLGECVSGAPAPIDAGVAPPVDAGRPTDTGRPATDTGRPADAGRDAGRLADGSTRVDAGPLRWTQGSTGCTCRAGVAEHQPGWYFGALCLGTALAARRRRRSRR
;
A
#
# COMPACT_ATOMS: atom_id res chain seq x y z
N MET A 1 -29.69 -92.23 34.19
CA MET A 1 -29.00 -91.93 32.92
C MET A 1 -29.39 -90.53 32.50
N ILE A 2 -28.45 -89.80 31.88
CA ILE A 2 -28.55 -88.45 31.29
C ILE A 2 -28.03 -87.31 32.19
N ALA A 3 -26.76 -86.98 31.91
CA ALA A 3 -26.05 -85.70 31.92
C ALA A 3 -26.20 -84.74 33.13
N LEU A 4 -25.21 -84.83 34.04
CA LEU A 4 -24.94 -83.84 35.09
C LEU A 4 -24.05 -82.70 34.53
N GLY A 5 -24.54 -81.47 34.70
CA GLY A 5 -23.86 -80.25 34.29
C GLY A 5 -23.13 -79.50 35.40
N ARG A 6 -22.48 -78.41 34.97
CA ARG A 6 -21.88 -77.29 35.71
C ARG A 6 -20.70 -77.64 36.63
N LEU A 7 -19.54 -77.04 36.36
CA LEU A 7 -19.04 -75.81 37.01
C LEU A 7 -17.62 -75.44 36.56
N GLN A 8 -17.29 -74.15 36.73
CA GLN A 8 -15.95 -73.52 36.92
C GLN A 8 -15.18 -72.85 35.74
N ARG A 9 -15.27 -71.49 35.74
CA ARG A 9 -14.20 -70.43 35.73
C ARG A 9 -13.24 -70.30 34.51
N PRO A 10 -12.54 -69.16 34.25
CA PRO A 10 -12.27 -67.98 35.10
C PRO A 10 -12.33 -66.56 34.46
N LEU A 11 -12.21 -65.57 35.36
CA LEU A 11 -11.72 -64.18 35.33
C LEU A 11 -11.44 -63.41 34.01
N LEU A 12 -12.19 -62.31 33.88
CA LEU A 12 -11.79 -60.91 33.61
C LEU A 12 -10.37 -60.64 33.07
N SER A 13 -10.32 -60.13 31.83
CA SER A 13 -9.30 -59.18 31.38
C SER A 13 -10.01 -58.08 30.57
N VAL A 14 -10.00 -56.85 31.10
CA VAL A 14 -10.59 -55.66 30.49
C VAL A 14 -9.56 -55.06 29.54
N CYS A 15 -9.71 -55.30 28.24
CA CYS A 15 -9.04 -54.50 27.22
C CYS A 15 -9.97 -53.36 26.80
N ALA A 16 -9.66 -52.15 27.26
CA ALA A 16 -10.27 -50.93 26.75
C ALA A 16 -9.76 -50.68 25.32
N PHE A 17 -10.62 -50.93 24.32
CA PHE A 17 -10.42 -50.41 22.97
C PHE A 17 -10.76 -48.93 22.98
N SER A 18 -9.73 -48.08 23.08
CA SER A 18 -9.84 -46.66 22.75
C SER A 18 -10.06 -46.53 21.24
N ALA A 19 -11.32 -46.40 20.81
CA ALA A 19 -11.65 -45.95 19.47
C ALA A 19 -11.25 -44.47 19.35
N MET A 20 -10.09 -44.19 18.76
CA MET A 20 -9.77 -42.85 18.29
C MET A 20 -10.77 -42.49 17.19
N LEU A 21 -11.80 -41.71 17.54
CA LEU A 21 -12.58 -40.93 16.59
C LEU A 21 -11.62 -39.92 15.96
N VAL A 22 -11.08 -40.25 14.79
CA VAL A 22 -10.50 -39.26 13.89
C VAL A 22 -11.66 -38.38 13.44
N ALA A 23 -11.80 -37.21 14.05
CA ALA A 23 -12.64 -36.16 13.51
C ALA A 23 -12.04 -35.79 12.16
N ALA A 24 -12.65 -36.26 11.07
CA ALA A 24 -12.37 -35.74 9.75
C ALA A 24 -12.68 -34.24 9.80
N SER A 25 -11.65 -33.42 9.68
CA SER A 25 -11.82 -31.99 9.44
C SER A 25 -12.71 -31.84 8.20
N PRO A 26 -13.76 -31.01 8.22
CA PRO A 26 -14.52 -30.76 7.00
C PRO A 26 -13.53 -30.19 5.99
N GLU A 27 -13.32 -30.88 4.87
CA GLU A 27 -12.65 -30.26 3.73
C GLU A 27 -13.44 -28.99 3.42
N ALA A 28 -12.79 -27.84 3.54
CA ALA A 28 -13.42 -26.57 3.29
C ALA A 28 -13.86 -26.56 1.82
N GLN A 29 -15.19 -26.62 1.60
CA GLN A 29 -15.75 -26.57 0.26
C GLN A 29 -15.45 -25.21 -0.36
N ALA A 30 -15.13 -25.22 -1.66
CA ALA A 30 -14.90 -24.02 -2.44
C ALA A 30 -16.13 -23.08 -2.38
N ILE A 31 -15.88 -21.78 -2.48
CA ILE A 31 -16.91 -20.78 -2.25
C ILE A 31 -18.02 -20.88 -3.32
N PRO A 32 -19.31 -20.93 -2.92
CA PRO A 32 -20.39 -20.98 -3.88
C PRO A 32 -20.50 -19.69 -4.69
N LEU A 33 -20.89 -19.80 -5.96
CA LEU A 33 -21.15 -18.64 -6.81
C LEU A 33 -22.46 -17.95 -6.41
N LEU A 34 -22.53 -16.63 -6.57
CA LEU A 34 -23.75 -15.88 -6.34
C LEU A 34 -24.79 -16.21 -7.42
N ASN A 35 -26.05 -16.39 -7.02
CA ASN A 35 -27.15 -16.75 -7.89
C ASN A 35 -28.41 -15.90 -7.60
N GLY A 36 -29.49 -16.17 -8.33
CA GLY A 36 -30.76 -15.44 -8.18
C GLY A 36 -30.95 -14.29 -9.18
N PHE A 37 -30.11 -14.24 -10.23
CA PHE A 37 -30.11 -13.19 -11.25
C PHE A 37 -31.04 -13.48 -12.45
N GLY A 38 -31.85 -14.55 -12.35
CA GLY A 38 -32.79 -14.98 -13.37
C GLY A 38 -32.19 -15.92 -14.43
N GLY A 39 -33.01 -16.26 -15.43
CA GLY A 39 -32.67 -17.22 -16.48
C GLY A 39 -32.63 -18.69 -16.03
N PRO A 40 -32.29 -19.61 -16.94
CA PRO A 40 -32.37 -21.05 -16.70
C PRO A 40 -31.35 -21.58 -15.68
N THR A 41 -30.24 -20.87 -15.47
CA THR A 41 -29.16 -21.24 -14.52
C THR A 41 -29.12 -20.35 -13.28
N GLY A 42 -29.94 -19.28 -13.22
CA GLY A 42 -29.93 -18.33 -12.11
C GLY A 42 -28.78 -17.33 -12.11
N TYR A 43 -27.92 -17.33 -13.15
CA TYR A 43 -26.77 -16.43 -13.28
C TYR A 43 -27.00 -15.23 -14.21
N GLY A 44 -28.15 -15.17 -14.88
CA GLY A 44 -28.52 -14.08 -15.79
C GLY A 44 -29.60 -14.51 -16.78
N THR A 45 -30.36 -13.54 -17.29
CA THR A 45 -31.35 -13.77 -18.36
C THR A 45 -30.64 -14.00 -19.70
N ALA A 46 -31.34 -14.59 -20.68
CA ALA A 46 -30.75 -14.90 -21.99
C ALA A 46 -30.15 -13.67 -22.70
N ASP A 47 -30.75 -12.50 -22.51
CA ASP A 47 -30.26 -11.23 -23.07
C ASP A 47 -28.97 -10.72 -22.41
N HIS A 48 -28.58 -11.28 -21.26
CA HIS A 48 -27.33 -10.97 -20.57
C HIS A 48 -26.37 -12.16 -20.56
N CYS A 49 -26.49 -13.07 -21.53
CA CYS A 49 -25.58 -14.18 -21.70
C CYS A 49 -24.83 -14.07 -23.04
N VAL A 50 -23.58 -14.52 -23.02
CA VAL A 50 -22.78 -14.68 -24.24
C VAL A 50 -23.31 -15.89 -25.00
N HIS A 51 -23.51 -15.74 -26.31
CA HIS A 51 -23.93 -16.86 -27.18
C HIS A 51 -22.83 -17.91 -27.30
N PRO A 52 -23.15 -19.18 -27.59
CA PRO A 52 -22.15 -20.23 -27.69
C PRO A 52 -21.05 -19.88 -28.72
N ASN A 53 -19.80 -19.85 -28.26
CA ASN A 53 -18.61 -19.59 -29.07
C ASN A 53 -17.33 -20.06 -28.34
N ASP A 54 -16.17 -19.97 -29.00
CA ASP A 54 -14.83 -20.21 -28.43
C ASP A 54 -14.08 -18.90 -28.15
N ASP A 55 -13.84 -18.08 -29.18
CA ASP A 55 -12.96 -16.91 -29.05
C ASP A 55 -13.70 -15.57 -29.10
N GLY A 56 -15.02 -15.61 -29.12
CA GLY A 56 -15.86 -14.43 -29.21
C GLY A 56 -16.05 -13.67 -27.89
N SER A 57 -17.00 -12.75 -27.94
CA SER A 57 -17.41 -11.90 -26.82
C SER A 57 -18.92 -11.74 -26.84
N TYR A 58 -19.47 -11.14 -25.78
CA TYR A 58 -20.87 -10.72 -25.77
C TYR A 58 -21.19 -9.84 -26.99
N ALA A 59 -22.23 -10.20 -27.73
CA ALA A 59 -22.62 -9.57 -29.00
C ALA A 59 -24.05 -8.97 -28.96
N GLY A 60 -24.54 -8.66 -27.76
CA GLY A 60 -25.90 -8.14 -27.57
C GLY A 60 -26.99 -9.23 -27.51
N PRO A 61 -28.25 -8.83 -27.25
CA PRO A 61 -29.40 -9.73 -27.28
C PRO A 61 -29.55 -10.38 -28.68
N GLY A 62 -29.68 -11.70 -28.74
CA GLY A 62 -29.76 -12.48 -30.00
C GLY A 62 -28.42 -12.76 -30.72
N GLY A 63 -27.29 -12.35 -30.12
CA GLY A 63 -25.88 -12.52 -30.49
C GLY A 63 -25.51 -13.40 -31.69
N SER A 64 -25.51 -12.76 -32.86
CA SER A 64 -24.84 -13.21 -34.08
C SER A 64 -24.04 -12.07 -34.75
N GLY A 65 -23.69 -11.03 -33.96
CA GLY A 65 -23.06 -9.80 -34.44
C GLY A 65 -21.66 -9.55 -33.87
N ALA A 66 -21.12 -8.38 -34.18
CA ALA A 66 -19.87 -7.90 -33.60
C ALA A 66 -19.98 -7.76 -32.07
N ALA A 67 -18.84 -7.85 -31.38
CA ALA A 67 -18.79 -7.66 -29.95
C ALA A 67 -19.35 -6.29 -29.53
N VAL A 68 -20.15 -6.28 -28.46
CA VAL A 68 -20.81 -5.09 -27.94
C VAL A 68 -20.27 -4.78 -26.54
N ALA A 69 -19.89 -3.53 -26.30
CA ALA A 69 -19.50 -3.07 -24.98
C ALA A 69 -20.73 -2.99 -24.05
N ILE A 70 -20.60 -3.55 -22.86
CA ILE A 70 -21.60 -3.52 -21.80
C ILE A 70 -21.44 -2.23 -21.01
N ASP A 71 -22.51 -1.44 -20.88
CA ASP A 71 -22.54 -0.21 -20.09
C ASP A 71 -22.54 -0.51 -18.59
N LEU A 72 -21.53 -0.02 -17.86
CA LEU A 72 -21.39 -0.24 -16.42
C LEU A 72 -22.02 0.87 -15.58
N ARG A 73 -22.45 1.98 -16.19
CA ARG A 73 -23.03 3.13 -15.49
C ARG A 73 -24.31 2.85 -14.69
N PRO A 74 -25.17 1.88 -15.05
CA PRO A 74 -26.30 1.53 -14.19
C PRO A 74 -25.87 1.01 -12.81
N ALA A 75 -24.69 0.39 -12.69
CA ALA A 75 -24.10 0.01 -11.41
C ALA A 75 -23.16 1.07 -10.84
N PHE A 76 -22.38 1.74 -11.71
CA PHE A 76 -21.35 2.71 -11.33
C PHE A 76 -21.52 4.01 -12.12
N PRO A 77 -22.39 4.94 -11.69
CA PRO A 77 -22.77 6.12 -12.49
C PRO A 77 -21.60 7.02 -12.91
N THR A 78 -20.50 7.02 -12.16
CA THR A 78 -19.29 7.80 -12.42
C THR A 78 -18.21 7.04 -13.21
N GLY A 79 -18.50 5.81 -13.64
CA GLY A 79 -17.54 4.91 -14.27
C GLY A 79 -16.75 4.09 -13.25
N LEU A 80 -15.81 3.26 -13.74
CA LEU A 80 -14.77 2.60 -12.95
C LEU A 80 -13.42 3.24 -13.25
N ARG A 81 -12.69 3.67 -12.23
CA ARG A 81 -11.32 4.15 -12.35
C ARG A 81 -10.37 2.98 -12.19
N PHE A 82 -9.63 2.67 -13.25
CA PHE A 82 -8.73 1.53 -13.34
C PHE A 82 -7.46 1.94 -14.08
N PHE A 83 -6.31 1.78 -13.43
CA PHE A 83 -4.97 2.22 -13.83
C PHE A 83 -4.90 3.66 -14.39
N GLY A 84 -5.47 4.60 -13.63
CA GLY A 84 -5.44 6.03 -13.97
C GLY A 84 -6.44 6.47 -15.05
N ARG A 85 -7.20 5.54 -15.65
CA ARG A 85 -8.24 5.82 -16.64
C ARG A 85 -9.62 5.55 -16.07
N THR A 86 -10.64 6.27 -16.53
CA THR A 86 -12.05 6.00 -16.17
C THR A 86 -12.74 5.30 -17.33
N PHE A 87 -13.38 4.17 -17.05
CA PHE A 87 -14.11 3.37 -18.01
C PHE A 87 -15.60 3.40 -17.70
N ASN A 88 -16.42 3.57 -18.73
CA ASN A 88 -17.88 3.59 -18.64
C ASN A 88 -18.52 2.34 -19.28
N SER A 89 -17.70 1.44 -19.79
CA SER A 89 -18.13 0.17 -20.36
C SER A 89 -16.98 -0.83 -20.35
N PHE A 90 -17.31 -2.10 -20.57
CA PHE A 90 -16.34 -3.17 -20.75
C PHE A 90 -16.86 -4.18 -21.79
N TYR A 91 -15.97 -4.98 -22.37
CA TYR A 91 -16.30 -6.13 -23.20
C TYR A 91 -16.16 -7.40 -22.35
N LEU A 92 -17.15 -8.29 -22.45
CA LEU A 92 -17.14 -9.59 -21.81
C LEU A 92 -16.68 -10.64 -22.82
N ASN A 93 -15.51 -11.26 -22.57
CA ASN A 93 -14.90 -12.21 -23.49
C ASN A 93 -15.10 -13.65 -23.01
N THR A 94 -15.25 -14.57 -23.97
CA THR A 94 -15.49 -15.99 -23.68
C THR A 94 -14.34 -16.60 -22.90
N ASN A 95 -13.12 -16.23 -23.25
CA ASN A 95 -11.85 -16.67 -22.66
C ASN A 95 -11.59 -16.11 -21.24
N GLY A 96 -12.62 -15.94 -20.42
CA GLY A 96 -12.51 -15.77 -18.96
C GLY A 96 -11.95 -14.43 -18.48
N ASN A 97 -12.19 -13.36 -19.23
CA ASN A 97 -11.77 -12.01 -18.88
C ASN A 97 -12.77 -10.93 -19.33
N ILE A 98 -12.68 -9.76 -18.70
CA ILE A 98 -13.25 -8.53 -19.24
C ILE A 98 -12.15 -7.58 -19.69
N THR A 99 -12.44 -6.81 -20.72
CA THR A 99 -11.53 -5.82 -21.27
C THR A 99 -12.18 -4.47 -21.47
N PHE A 100 -11.40 -3.39 -21.42
CA PHE A 100 -11.98 -2.05 -21.43
C PHE A 100 -11.86 -1.28 -22.76
N ASN A 101 -10.84 -1.55 -23.58
CA ASN A 101 -10.64 -0.84 -24.86
C ASN A 101 -11.38 -1.51 -26.02
N ALA A 102 -11.21 -2.83 -26.17
CA ALA A 102 -11.80 -3.64 -27.23
C ALA A 102 -12.04 -5.08 -26.76
N ALA A 103 -12.89 -5.81 -27.48
CA ALA A 103 -13.04 -7.26 -27.34
C ALA A 103 -11.72 -8.00 -27.61
N LEU A 104 -11.50 -9.12 -26.91
CA LEU A 104 -10.26 -9.89 -26.99
C LEU A 104 -10.54 -11.33 -27.43
N PHE A 105 -9.99 -11.69 -28.58
CA PHE A 105 -10.14 -13.02 -29.20
C PHE A 105 -8.94 -13.95 -28.94
N THR A 106 -7.90 -13.45 -28.28
CA THR A 106 -6.70 -14.23 -27.98
C THR A 106 -6.99 -15.28 -26.91
N TYR A 107 -6.86 -16.56 -27.26
CA TYR A 107 -7.12 -17.72 -26.38
C TYR A 107 -5.91 -18.16 -25.57
N THR A 108 -4.72 -18.17 -26.18
CA THR A 108 -3.50 -18.54 -25.46
C THR A 108 -3.03 -17.35 -24.63
N PRO A 109 -3.08 -17.44 -23.29
CA PRO A 109 -2.85 -16.28 -22.45
C PRO A 109 -1.38 -15.86 -22.46
N GLN A 110 -1.17 -14.57 -22.63
CA GLN A 110 0.13 -13.93 -22.49
C GLN A 110 0.37 -13.55 -21.02
N PRO A 111 1.63 -13.56 -20.54
CA PRO A 111 1.92 -13.04 -19.22
C PRO A 111 1.61 -11.55 -19.19
N PHE A 112 1.02 -11.08 -18.10
CA PHE A 112 0.93 -9.65 -17.86
C PHE A 112 2.32 -9.06 -17.63
N PRO A 113 2.57 -7.81 -18.07
CA PRO A 113 1.62 -6.89 -18.68
C PRO A 113 1.51 -7.04 -20.21
N VAL A 114 0.30 -6.89 -20.75
CA VAL A 114 -0.03 -6.86 -22.17
C VAL A 114 -0.16 -5.39 -22.62
N ALA A 115 0.05 -5.15 -23.91
CA ALA A 115 -0.05 -3.81 -24.48
C ALA A 115 -1.48 -3.43 -24.85
N ASP A 116 -1.81 -2.15 -24.68
CA ASP A 116 -2.96 -1.45 -25.22
C ASP A 116 -4.34 -2.03 -24.85
N GLN A 117 -4.39 -2.88 -23.82
CA GLN A 117 -5.59 -3.64 -23.45
C GLN A 117 -5.76 -3.78 -21.92
N PRO A 118 -6.33 -2.76 -21.23
CA PRO A 118 -6.66 -2.89 -19.83
C PRO A 118 -7.68 -4.02 -19.62
N MET A 119 -7.46 -4.85 -18.60
CA MET A 119 -8.16 -6.12 -18.43
C MET A 119 -8.30 -6.54 -16.96
N ILE A 120 -9.40 -7.21 -16.64
CA ILE A 120 -9.57 -7.98 -15.41
C ILE A 120 -9.83 -9.43 -15.82
N ALA A 121 -8.94 -10.34 -15.40
CA ALA A 121 -8.96 -11.74 -15.78
C ALA A 121 -9.08 -12.62 -14.53
N PRO A 122 -10.30 -13.04 -14.14
CA PRO A 122 -10.45 -14.09 -13.14
C PRO A 122 -9.88 -15.44 -13.64
N TRP A 123 -9.88 -15.69 -14.94
CA TRP A 123 -9.34 -16.91 -15.55
C TRP A 123 -9.11 -16.74 -17.06
N TRP A 124 -8.03 -16.10 -17.50
CA TRP A 124 -7.78 -15.98 -18.95
C TRP A 124 -7.19 -17.27 -19.52
N GLY A 125 -8.00 -18.03 -20.24
CA GLY A 125 -7.60 -19.25 -20.94
C GLY A 125 -8.59 -19.60 -22.05
N ASP A 126 -8.27 -20.65 -22.80
CA ASP A 126 -8.97 -21.10 -24.01
C ASP A 126 -10.29 -21.83 -23.70
N VAL A 127 -11.31 -21.04 -23.38
CA VAL A 127 -12.66 -21.46 -23.00
C VAL A 127 -13.45 -21.79 -24.26
N ASP A 128 -14.17 -22.91 -24.27
CA ASP A 128 -15.06 -23.24 -25.40
C ASP A 128 -16.47 -23.58 -24.91
N THR A 129 -17.41 -22.74 -25.32
CA THR A 129 -18.82 -22.85 -24.93
C THR A 129 -19.72 -23.51 -25.96
N ARG A 130 -19.18 -23.96 -27.09
CA ARG A 130 -19.95 -24.64 -28.16
C ARG A 130 -20.41 -26.04 -27.74
N GLY A 131 -19.68 -26.69 -26.84
CA GLY A 131 -20.06 -27.97 -26.23
C GLY A 131 -21.00 -27.80 -25.04
N GLY A 132 -21.42 -28.91 -24.41
CA GLY A 132 -21.93 -28.88 -23.02
C GLY A 132 -23.37 -28.42 -22.77
N GLY A 133 -24.10 -27.89 -23.76
CA GLY A 133 -25.56 -27.69 -23.68
C GLY A 133 -26.03 -26.38 -23.05
N GLN A 134 -25.59 -25.24 -23.61
CA GLN A 134 -26.13 -23.92 -23.28
C GLN A 134 -27.64 -23.79 -23.57
N PRO A 135 -28.38 -22.92 -22.86
CA PRO A 135 -27.92 -22.05 -21.77
C PRO A 135 -27.93 -22.73 -20.40
N SER A 136 -28.34 -24.01 -20.29
CA SER A 136 -28.44 -24.74 -19.02
C SER A 136 -27.08 -25.13 -18.40
N ASN A 137 -26.02 -25.11 -19.19
CA ASN A 137 -24.68 -25.51 -18.79
C ASN A 137 -23.64 -24.91 -19.77
N ASN A 138 -22.37 -24.84 -19.38
CA ASN A 138 -21.28 -24.28 -20.21
C ASN A 138 -21.58 -22.84 -20.68
N SER A 139 -22.07 -21.99 -19.78
CA SER A 139 -22.67 -20.69 -20.10
C SER A 139 -21.93 -19.52 -19.45
N ILE A 140 -21.89 -18.38 -20.13
CA ILE A 140 -21.29 -17.14 -19.60
C ILE A 140 -22.38 -16.07 -19.54
N CYS A 141 -22.66 -15.55 -18.35
CA CYS A 141 -23.72 -14.56 -18.15
C CYS A 141 -23.29 -13.45 -17.19
N PHE A 142 -23.95 -12.29 -17.28
CA PHE A 142 -23.73 -11.18 -16.38
C PHE A 142 -25.04 -10.62 -15.79
N HIS A 143 -24.90 -9.92 -14.68
CA HIS A 143 -25.98 -9.21 -14.01
C HIS A 143 -25.50 -7.82 -13.58
N ILE A 144 -26.37 -6.82 -13.71
CA ILE A 144 -26.09 -5.44 -13.35
C ILE A 144 -27.18 -4.95 -12.41
N GLU A 145 -26.79 -4.42 -11.27
CA GLU A 145 -27.66 -3.78 -10.30
C GLU A 145 -26.93 -2.58 -9.65
N PRO A 146 -27.62 -1.69 -8.93
CA PRO A 146 -26.96 -0.56 -8.30
C PRO A 146 -25.78 -0.99 -7.42
N ASN A 147 -24.62 -0.36 -7.63
CA ASN A 147 -23.35 -0.61 -6.94
C ASN A 147 -22.73 -2.00 -7.15
N ARG A 148 -23.24 -2.82 -8.08
CA ARG A 148 -22.72 -4.17 -8.30
C ARG A 148 -22.90 -4.69 -9.73
N ILE A 149 -21.85 -5.32 -10.25
CA ILE A 149 -21.90 -6.12 -11.48
C ILE A 149 -21.36 -7.51 -11.15
N VAL A 150 -22.05 -8.54 -11.62
CA VAL A 150 -21.64 -9.94 -11.45
C VAL A 150 -21.47 -10.57 -12.82
N VAL A 151 -20.34 -11.22 -13.08
CA VAL A 151 -20.06 -11.94 -14.32
C VAL A 151 -19.69 -13.37 -13.97
N THR A 152 -20.38 -14.34 -14.57
CA THR A 152 -20.26 -15.76 -14.24
C THR A 152 -19.87 -16.57 -15.46
N TRP A 153 -18.80 -17.35 -15.35
CA TRP A 153 -18.44 -18.42 -16.28
C TRP A 153 -18.85 -19.73 -15.62
N HIS A 154 -20.08 -20.16 -15.94
CA HIS A 154 -20.71 -21.28 -15.30
C HIS A 154 -20.41 -22.59 -16.03
N ASN A 155 -19.74 -23.50 -15.33
CA ASN A 155 -19.40 -24.83 -15.83
C ASN A 155 -18.75 -24.80 -17.22
N VAL A 156 -17.79 -23.90 -17.43
CA VAL A 156 -17.18 -23.69 -18.73
C VAL A 156 -16.17 -24.78 -19.07
N GLY A 157 -16.28 -25.30 -20.29
CA GLY A 157 -15.34 -26.24 -20.89
C GLY A 157 -14.10 -25.56 -21.48
N TYR A 158 -13.23 -26.36 -22.07
CA TYR A 158 -12.00 -25.90 -22.73
C TYR A 158 -11.97 -26.34 -24.19
N PHE A 159 -11.25 -25.60 -25.02
CA PHE A 159 -11.12 -25.94 -26.44
C PHE A 159 -10.45 -27.31 -26.63
N SER A 160 -10.88 -28.17 -27.56
CA SER A 160 -11.88 -27.93 -28.62
C SER A 160 -13.25 -28.56 -28.31
N SER A 161 -14.14 -27.79 -27.68
CA SER A 161 -15.50 -28.19 -27.27
C SER A 161 -15.55 -29.33 -26.24
N HIS A 162 -14.51 -29.48 -25.43
CA HIS A 162 -14.46 -30.47 -24.36
C HIS A 162 -15.34 -30.07 -23.18
N ASN A 163 -16.09 -31.04 -22.67
CA ASN A 163 -16.99 -30.90 -21.52
C ASN A 163 -16.75 -31.97 -20.44
N ASN A 164 -15.63 -32.69 -20.52
CA ASN A 164 -15.24 -33.73 -19.55
C ASN A 164 -14.57 -33.16 -18.28
N ARG A 165 -14.15 -31.90 -18.30
CA ARG A 165 -13.66 -31.11 -17.17
C ARG A 165 -14.21 -29.71 -17.30
N LEU A 166 -14.65 -29.12 -16.21
CA LEU A 166 -15.38 -27.87 -16.21
C LEU A 166 -14.87 -26.96 -15.10
N ASN A 167 -14.67 -25.69 -15.42
CA ASN A 167 -14.40 -24.66 -14.43
C ASN A 167 -15.68 -23.89 -14.11
N ASP A 168 -15.85 -23.47 -12.86
CA ASP A 168 -17.02 -22.71 -12.40
C ASP A 168 -16.53 -21.54 -11.55
N PHE A 169 -16.58 -20.34 -12.10
CA PHE A 169 -16.02 -19.14 -11.48
C PHE A 169 -16.79 -17.88 -11.81
N GLN A 170 -16.65 -16.88 -10.94
CA GLN A 170 -17.40 -15.63 -11.02
C GLN A 170 -16.51 -14.46 -10.62
N MET A 171 -16.75 -13.32 -11.26
CA MET A 171 -16.20 -12.02 -10.89
C MET A 171 -17.33 -11.11 -10.42
N VAL A 172 -17.14 -10.43 -9.30
CA VAL A 172 -18.04 -9.42 -8.78
C VAL A 172 -17.29 -8.10 -8.73
N LEU A 173 -17.85 -7.06 -9.34
CA LEU A 173 -17.42 -5.67 -9.16
C LEU A 173 -18.43 -5.02 -8.22
N SER A 174 -17.99 -4.35 -7.15
CA SER A 174 -18.89 -3.67 -6.22
C SER A 174 -18.35 -2.35 -5.69
N THR A 175 -19.19 -1.49 -5.15
CA THR A 175 -18.74 -0.31 -4.40
C THR A 175 -19.51 -0.18 -3.09
N SER A 176 -18.80 0.05 -1.97
CA SER A 176 -19.43 0.41 -0.70
C SER A 176 -19.73 1.90 -0.72
N GLY A 177 -21.01 2.26 -0.87
CA GLY A 177 -21.46 3.63 -1.13
C GLY A 177 -21.27 4.66 0.00
N THR A 178 -20.15 4.67 0.74
CA THR A 178 -19.94 5.63 1.82
C THR A 178 -18.61 6.38 1.87
N CYS A 179 -17.56 6.09 1.09
CA CYS A 179 -16.35 6.95 1.03
C CYS A 179 -15.40 6.65 -0.15
N THR A 180 -15.91 6.33 -1.34
CA THR A 180 -15.07 6.08 -2.54
C THR A 180 -14.81 7.36 -3.32
N ARG A 181 -13.59 7.59 -3.84
CA ARG A 181 -13.40 8.54 -4.96
C ARG A 181 -14.32 8.10 -6.10
N GLY A 182 -14.80 9.04 -6.92
CA GLY A 182 -15.57 8.70 -8.12
C GLY A 182 -14.81 7.68 -8.96
N GLY A 183 -15.37 6.49 -9.12
CA GLY A 183 -14.78 5.37 -9.86
C GLY A 183 -14.04 4.31 -9.06
N ASP A 184 -13.88 4.41 -7.74
CA ASP A 184 -13.32 3.29 -6.96
C ASP A 184 -14.32 2.12 -6.85
N PHE A 185 -13.78 0.91 -6.81
CA PHE A 185 -14.57 -0.32 -6.73
C PHE A 185 -13.77 -1.46 -6.10
N ASP A 186 -14.46 -2.46 -5.60
CA ASP A 186 -13.91 -3.73 -5.13
C ASP A 186 -14.13 -4.79 -6.19
N VAL A 187 -13.21 -5.75 -6.24
CA VAL A 187 -13.26 -6.92 -7.12
C VAL A 187 -13.23 -8.16 -6.25
N GLU A 188 -14.18 -9.05 -6.47
CA GLU A 188 -14.20 -10.38 -5.87
C GLU A 188 -14.12 -11.44 -6.96
N PHE A 189 -13.14 -12.33 -6.89
CA PHE A 189 -13.16 -13.58 -7.64
C PHE A 189 -13.68 -14.69 -6.74
N ARG A 190 -14.63 -15.46 -7.26
CA ARG A 190 -15.22 -16.62 -6.59
C ARG A 190 -14.97 -17.83 -7.47
N TYR A 191 -14.20 -18.78 -6.96
CA TYR A 191 -13.89 -20.03 -7.66
C TYR A 191 -14.58 -21.19 -6.95
N ASN A 192 -15.58 -21.79 -7.59
CA ASN A 192 -16.33 -22.92 -7.07
C ASN A 192 -15.75 -24.25 -7.57
N ARG A 193 -15.26 -24.28 -8.82
CA ARG A 193 -14.69 -25.49 -9.42
C ARG A 193 -13.56 -25.16 -10.39
N CYS A 194 -12.46 -25.92 -10.27
CA CYS A 194 -11.25 -25.78 -11.08
C CYS A 194 -10.75 -27.18 -11.46
N GLU A 195 -11.00 -27.62 -12.69
CA GLU A 195 -10.70 -28.98 -13.19
C GLU A 195 -9.75 -28.99 -14.40
N TRP A 196 -9.63 -27.88 -15.12
CA TRP A 196 -8.74 -27.71 -16.26
C TRP A 196 -7.91 -26.43 -16.14
N THR A 197 -6.72 -26.40 -16.77
CA THR A 197 -5.80 -25.26 -16.81
C THR A 197 -5.64 -24.65 -18.20
N THR A 198 -5.80 -25.45 -19.26
CA THR A 198 -5.35 -25.12 -20.62
C THR A 198 -6.19 -25.82 -21.69
N GLY A 199 -6.49 -25.13 -22.80
CA GLY A 199 -7.11 -25.72 -23.99
C GLY A 199 -6.13 -26.38 -24.95
N ASP A 200 -6.62 -27.20 -25.86
CA ASP A 200 -5.80 -27.99 -26.78
C ASP A 200 -4.91 -27.10 -27.67
N ALA A 201 -5.45 -25.96 -28.17
CA ALA A 201 -4.72 -25.03 -29.04
C ALA A 201 -3.60 -24.28 -28.30
N SER A 202 -3.67 -24.19 -26.97
CA SER A 202 -2.61 -23.65 -26.10
C SER A 202 -1.56 -24.71 -25.69
N GLY A 203 -1.55 -25.86 -26.35
CA GLY A 203 -0.64 -26.98 -26.08
C GLY A 203 -1.08 -27.88 -24.92
N GLY A 204 -2.35 -27.77 -24.50
CA GLY A 204 -2.93 -28.63 -23.49
C GLY A 204 -3.22 -30.05 -24.01
N THR A 205 -3.40 -30.99 -23.10
CA THR A 205 -3.93 -32.33 -23.39
C THR A 205 -4.84 -32.72 -22.23
N ASN A 206 -6.09 -33.10 -22.54
CA ASN A 206 -7.12 -33.38 -21.53
C ASN A 206 -7.30 -32.24 -20.52
N GLY A 207 -7.20 -30.99 -20.98
CA GLY A 207 -7.40 -29.80 -20.16
C GLY A 207 -6.20 -29.40 -19.29
N LEU A 208 -5.05 -30.07 -19.42
CA LEU A 208 -3.85 -29.83 -18.58
C LEU A 208 -2.59 -29.67 -19.44
N GLY A 209 -1.53 -29.09 -18.86
CA GLY A 209 -0.24 -28.90 -19.55
C GLY A 209 -0.22 -27.62 -20.40
N GLY A 210 0.66 -27.53 -21.40
CA GLY A 210 0.73 -26.37 -22.30
C GLY A 210 0.98 -25.04 -21.58
N THR A 211 0.26 -23.99 -22.01
CA THR A 211 0.23 -22.68 -21.35
C THR A 211 -1.01 -22.56 -20.44
N PRO A 212 -0.86 -22.61 -19.10
CA PRO A 212 -1.98 -22.44 -18.17
C PRO A 212 -2.57 -21.04 -18.18
N ALA A 213 -3.81 -20.93 -17.69
CA ALA A 213 -4.56 -19.68 -17.62
C ALA A 213 -3.80 -18.55 -16.88
N GLN A 214 -4.07 -17.30 -17.26
CA GLN A 214 -3.53 -16.10 -16.63
C GLN A 214 -4.61 -15.46 -15.72
N VAL A 215 -4.25 -15.12 -14.48
CA VAL A 215 -5.19 -14.55 -13.50
C VAL A 215 -4.66 -13.24 -12.92
N GLY A 216 -5.48 -12.20 -12.91
CA GLY A 216 -5.18 -10.92 -12.26
C GLY A 216 -5.74 -9.70 -13.00
N PHE A 217 -4.97 -8.61 -12.98
CA PHE A 217 -5.32 -7.30 -13.50
C PHE A 217 -4.21 -6.76 -14.40
N ASP A 218 -4.57 -6.13 -15.51
CA ASP A 218 -3.61 -5.53 -16.43
C ASP A 218 -4.04 -4.10 -16.78
N ALA A 219 -3.10 -3.15 -16.73
CA ALA A 219 -3.35 -1.78 -17.13
C ALA A 219 -3.39 -1.57 -18.65
N GLY A 220 -2.90 -2.54 -19.43
CA GLY A 220 -2.73 -2.38 -20.87
C GLY A 220 -1.65 -1.36 -21.23
N ASN A 221 -0.71 -1.07 -20.33
CA ASN A 221 0.33 -0.05 -20.55
C ASN A 221 1.75 -0.64 -20.55
N ARG A 222 1.87 -1.98 -20.66
CA ARG A 222 3.13 -2.73 -20.60
C ARG A 222 3.94 -2.57 -19.30
N MET A 223 3.38 -1.95 -18.26
CA MET A 223 4.11 -1.66 -17.02
C MET A 223 3.34 -2.12 -15.79
N ASN A 224 2.10 -1.66 -15.65
CA ASN A 224 1.30 -1.86 -14.45
C ASN A 224 0.41 -3.07 -14.60
N PHE A 225 0.58 -4.05 -13.72
CA PHE A 225 -0.26 -5.24 -13.66
C PHE A 225 -0.19 -5.88 -12.28
N VAL A 226 -1.10 -6.80 -12.04
CA VAL A 226 -1.15 -7.69 -10.89
C VAL A 226 -1.42 -9.09 -11.42
N ALA A 227 -0.62 -10.08 -11.03
CA ALA A 227 -0.85 -11.48 -11.38
C ALA A 227 -0.80 -12.34 -10.12
N LEU A 228 -1.75 -13.26 -9.99
CA LEU A 228 -1.74 -14.21 -8.86
C LEU A 228 -0.49 -15.11 -8.96
N PRO A 229 0.14 -15.49 -7.83
CA PRO A 229 1.39 -16.29 -7.85
C PRO A 229 1.28 -17.61 -8.63
N MET A 230 0.08 -18.20 -8.67
CA MET A 230 -0.18 -19.47 -9.36
C MET A 230 -0.48 -19.31 -10.86
N SER A 231 -0.64 -18.07 -11.32
CA SER A 231 -0.94 -17.72 -12.71
C SER A 231 0.07 -18.35 -13.68
N ARG A 232 -0.41 -18.87 -14.82
CA ARG A 232 0.41 -19.53 -15.86
C ARG A 232 1.23 -20.74 -15.38
N THR A 233 0.81 -21.37 -14.29
CA THR A 233 1.39 -22.63 -13.81
C THR A 233 0.31 -23.68 -13.59
N ALA A 234 0.69 -24.96 -13.50
CA ALA A 234 -0.25 -26.03 -13.15
C ALA A 234 -0.88 -25.83 -11.75
N ALA A 235 -0.22 -25.07 -10.86
CA ALA A 235 -0.73 -24.76 -9.53
C ALA A 235 -1.97 -23.85 -9.55
N ILE A 236 -2.35 -23.29 -10.70
CA ILE A 236 -3.53 -22.44 -10.82
C ILE A 236 -4.82 -23.11 -10.35
N LEU A 237 -4.92 -24.44 -10.39
CA LEU A 237 -6.08 -25.18 -9.85
C LEU A 237 -6.28 -24.96 -8.34
N ASN A 238 -5.24 -24.55 -7.62
CA ASN A 238 -5.32 -24.26 -6.19
C ASN A 238 -6.08 -22.97 -5.88
N VAL A 239 -6.44 -22.11 -6.85
CA VAL A 239 -7.30 -20.94 -6.57
C VAL A 239 -8.63 -21.37 -5.97
N CYS A 240 -9.17 -22.54 -6.33
CA CYS A 240 -10.38 -23.11 -5.70
C CYS A 240 -10.17 -23.61 -4.26
N ARG A 241 -8.92 -23.70 -3.79
CA ARG A 241 -8.53 -24.32 -2.51
C ARG A 241 -7.84 -23.37 -1.54
N SER A 242 -7.69 -22.10 -1.93
CA SER A 242 -7.05 -21.07 -1.14
C SER A 242 -7.80 -19.74 -1.25
N SER A 243 -7.42 -18.77 -0.43
CA SER A 243 -8.04 -17.45 -0.34
C SER A 243 -6.96 -16.42 -0.01
N ASN A 244 -7.10 -15.19 -0.50
CA ASN A 244 -6.28 -14.05 -0.04
C ASN A 244 -6.95 -13.27 1.11
N VAL A 245 -8.17 -13.65 1.49
CA VAL A 245 -8.90 -13.10 2.63
C VAL A 245 -8.61 -13.97 3.84
N ASP A 246 -8.07 -13.39 4.91
CA ASP A 246 -7.84 -14.08 6.17
C ASP A 246 -9.15 -14.62 6.76
N GLY A 247 -9.15 -15.90 7.15
CA GLY A 247 -10.37 -16.63 7.52
C GLY A 247 -11.43 -16.77 6.42
N GLY A 248 -11.14 -16.36 5.18
CA GLY A 248 -12.04 -16.47 4.03
C GLY A 248 -12.24 -17.91 3.56
N ALA A 249 -13.40 -18.18 2.97
CA ALA A 249 -13.67 -19.49 2.36
C ALA A 249 -12.70 -19.76 1.19
N PRO A 250 -12.25 -21.01 0.97
CA PRO A 250 -11.45 -21.36 -0.20
C PRO A 250 -12.16 -20.94 -1.50
N GLY A 251 -11.40 -20.46 -2.49
CA GLY A 251 -11.97 -19.93 -3.72
C GLY A 251 -12.35 -18.45 -3.66
N LEU A 252 -12.27 -17.80 -2.50
CA LEU A 252 -12.55 -16.36 -2.36
C LEU A 252 -11.28 -15.54 -2.52
N TYR A 253 -11.29 -14.62 -3.49
CA TYR A 253 -10.26 -13.61 -3.62
C TYR A 253 -10.87 -12.23 -3.67
N ARG A 254 -10.38 -11.29 -2.86
CA ARG A 254 -10.86 -9.90 -2.83
C ARG A 254 -9.73 -8.91 -3.08
N PHE A 255 -10.03 -7.89 -3.87
CA PHE A 255 -9.14 -6.80 -4.22
C PHE A 255 -9.90 -5.47 -4.13
N GLN A 256 -9.22 -4.40 -3.78
CA GLN A 256 -9.78 -3.07 -3.63
C GLN A 256 -9.14 -2.12 -4.64
N ILE A 257 -9.87 -1.67 -5.65
CA ILE A 257 -9.34 -0.73 -6.63
C ILE A 257 -9.62 0.69 -6.14
N ARG A 258 -8.56 1.45 -5.82
CA ARG A 258 -8.63 2.80 -5.26
C ARG A 258 -7.79 3.75 -6.09
N GLY A 259 -8.37 4.84 -6.55
CA GLY A 259 -7.69 5.78 -7.45
C GLY A 259 -7.26 5.19 -8.80
N GLY A 260 -7.76 4.01 -9.16
CA GLY A 260 -7.27 3.22 -10.28
C GLY A 260 -6.08 2.30 -9.96
N ILE A 261 -5.60 2.26 -8.72
CA ILE A 261 -4.57 1.33 -8.29
C ILE A 261 -5.23 0.12 -7.66
N VAL A 262 -4.73 -1.09 -7.96
CA VAL A 262 -5.20 -2.33 -7.35
C VAL A 262 -4.62 -2.43 -5.94
N GLY A 263 -5.35 -1.94 -4.94
CA GLY A 263 -5.12 -2.13 -3.51
C GLY A 263 -5.59 -3.52 -3.04
N GLY A 264 -4.96 -4.03 -1.97
CA GLY A 264 -5.14 -5.40 -1.49
C GLY A 264 -3.88 -6.29 -1.57
N GLY A 265 -2.71 -5.71 -1.85
CA GLY A 265 -1.43 -6.42 -1.78
C GLY A 265 -0.29 -5.52 -1.31
N CYS A 266 -0.25 -5.18 -0.02
CA CYS A 266 0.94 -4.64 0.65
C CYS A 266 0.90 -4.85 2.17
N THR A 267 0.50 -6.04 2.62
CA THR A 267 0.75 -6.45 4.01
C THR A 267 2.27 -6.46 4.25
N GLY A 268 2.75 -5.57 5.13
CA GLY A 268 4.15 -5.52 5.53
C GLY A 268 5.02 -4.49 4.82
N ALA A 269 4.48 -3.48 4.12
CA ALA A 269 5.25 -2.30 3.72
C ALA A 269 5.63 -1.45 4.96
N GLY A 270 6.82 -0.83 4.93
CA GLY A 270 7.39 -0.07 6.04
C GLY A 270 8.05 -0.90 7.15
N MET A 271 8.07 -2.23 7.02
CA MET A 271 8.74 -3.15 7.94
C MET A 271 10.24 -3.23 7.66
N PRO A 272 11.09 -3.50 8.66
CA PRO A 272 12.50 -3.77 8.44
C PRO A 272 12.69 -5.04 7.59
N CYS A 273 13.65 -5.00 6.67
CA CYS A 273 14.01 -6.11 5.81
C CYS A 273 15.51 -6.11 5.51
N THR A 274 16.01 -7.21 4.94
CA THR A 274 17.41 -7.32 4.49
C THR A 274 17.50 -7.10 2.98
N VAL A 275 18.30 -6.12 2.57
CA VAL A 275 18.56 -5.81 1.15
C VAL A 275 19.48 -6.89 0.57
N PRO A 276 19.06 -7.62 -0.48
CA PRO A 276 19.88 -8.66 -1.08
C PRO A 276 21.24 -8.12 -1.56
N GLY A 277 22.32 -8.82 -1.20
CA GLY A 277 23.69 -8.51 -1.65
C GLY A 277 24.36 -7.32 -0.96
N GLN A 278 23.68 -6.66 -0.01
CA GLN A 278 24.28 -5.61 0.81
C GLN A 278 24.74 -6.17 2.16
N MET A 279 25.86 -5.67 2.67
CA MET A 279 26.45 -6.07 3.95
C MET A 279 26.28 -4.96 5.00
N GLY A 280 26.47 -5.31 6.26
CA GLY A 280 26.52 -4.33 7.33
C GLY A 280 25.25 -3.50 7.50
N ALA A 281 25.43 -2.22 7.80
CA ALA A 281 24.32 -1.28 7.94
C ALA A 281 23.54 -1.10 6.63
N CYS A 282 24.19 -1.22 5.47
CA CYS A 282 23.56 -1.17 4.14
C CYS A 282 22.65 -2.37 3.85
N GLY A 283 22.89 -3.49 4.52
CA GLY A 283 22.03 -4.67 4.49
C GLY A 283 20.64 -4.40 5.06
N MET A 284 20.46 -3.37 5.88
CA MET A 284 19.16 -3.04 6.45
C MET A 284 18.37 -2.11 5.52
N GLY A 285 17.14 -2.52 5.21
CA GLY A 285 16.21 -1.78 4.35
C GLY A 285 14.83 -1.66 4.98
N VAL A 286 13.96 -0.94 4.28
CA VAL A 286 12.51 -0.93 4.56
C VAL A 286 11.77 -1.53 3.39
N THR A 287 10.75 -2.31 3.68
CA THR A 287 9.86 -2.83 2.64
C THR A 287 9.08 -1.70 2.00
N ILE A 288 9.12 -1.60 0.68
CA ILE A 288 8.25 -0.73 -0.12
C ILE A 288 7.34 -1.56 -1.00
N CYS A 289 6.22 -0.99 -1.41
CA CYS A 289 5.27 -1.66 -2.29
C CYS A 289 5.87 -1.90 -3.69
N ALA A 290 5.80 -3.14 -4.15
CA ALA A 290 6.11 -3.53 -5.52
C ALA A 290 5.15 -4.63 -5.99
N GLY A 291 4.21 -4.29 -6.86
CA GLY A 291 3.17 -5.23 -7.32
C GLY A 291 2.20 -5.61 -6.20
N MET A 292 1.99 -6.92 -5.96
CA MET A 292 1.20 -7.46 -4.81
C MET A 292 2.05 -7.81 -3.58
N GLY A 293 3.35 -7.51 -3.61
CA GLY A 293 4.29 -7.85 -2.54
C GLY A 293 5.08 -6.64 -2.07
N THR A 294 6.06 -6.90 -1.21
CA THR A 294 7.02 -5.91 -0.77
C THR A 294 8.39 -6.17 -1.37
N THR A 295 9.09 -5.13 -1.77
CA THR A 295 10.52 -5.17 -2.11
C THR A 295 11.32 -4.45 -1.04
N CYS A 296 12.51 -4.91 -0.74
CA CYS A 296 13.36 -4.27 0.28
C CYS A 296 14.14 -3.12 -0.34
N GLN A 297 13.79 -1.88 0.03
CA GLN A 297 14.53 -0.69 -0.38
C GLN A 297 15.64 -0.39 0.62
N GLN A 298 16.85 -0.20 0.12
CA GLN A 298 17.99 0.26 0.90
C GLN A 298 17.75 1.67 1.45
N VAL A 299 17.86 1.82 2.78
CA VAL A 299 17.73 3.14 3.45
C VAL A 299 19.06 3.67 3.98
N ASN A 300 20.03 2.77 4.17
CA ASN A 300 21.38 3.09 4.60
C ASN A 300 22.34 3.01 3.42
N ARG A 301 23.02 4.12 3.13
CA ARG A 301 24.15 4.18 2.19
C ARG A 301 25.46 4.12 2.97
N PRO A 302 26.58 3.74 2.35
CA PRO A 302 27.90 3.82 2.98
C PRO A 302 28.16 5.21 3.55
N ARG A 303 28.63 5.27 4.79
CA ARG A 303 29.01 6.49 5.51
C ARG A 303 30.43 6.35 6.06
N ALA A 304 30.96 7.42 6.64
CA ALA A 304 32.21 7.36 7.36
C ALA A 304 32.11 6.35 8.53
N ARG A 305 33.18 5.59 8.73
CA ARG A 305 33.32 4.66 9.85
C ARG A 305 33.17 5.37 11.19
N ALA A 306 32.57 4.70 12.15
CA ALA A 306 32.37 5.20 13.51
C ALA A 306 32.35 4.01 14.46
N CYS A 307 32.87 4.18 15.68
CA CYS A 307 32.81 3.14 16.71
C CYS A 307 31.40 3.05 17.31
N ASN A 308 30.51 2.28 16.68
CA ASN A 308 29.12 2.16 17.11
C ASN A 308 28.57 0.73 17.05
N GLY A 309 29.37 -0.25 16.63
CA GLY A 309 29.01 -1.67 16.57
C GLY A 309 28.39 -2.05 15.23
N PHE A 310 28.51 -1.16 14.24
CA PHE A 310 27.94 -1.31 12.91
C PHE A 310 28.98 -1.07 11.83
N ASP A 311 28.86 -1.87 10.77
CA ASP A 311 29.57 -1.71 9.51
C ASP A 311 28.93 -0.54 8.73
N ASN A 312 29.47 0.68 8.96
CA ASN A 312 28.89 1.93 8.47
C ASN A 312 29.28 2.24 7.01
N ASP A 313 30.43 1.75 6.53
CA ASP A 313 30.89 1.88 5.14
C ASP A 313 30.58 0.64 4.28
N CYS A 314 29.96 -0.37 4.88
CA CYS A 314 29.32 -1.51 4.23
C CYS A 314 30.29 -2.45 3.51
N ASP A 315 31.47 -2.64 4.10
CA ASP A 315 32.54 -3.49 3.56
C ASP A 315 32.55 -4.91 4.16
N GLY A 316 31.65 -5.19 5.09
CA GLY A 316 31.51 -6.46 5.80
C GLY A 316 32.26 -6.53 7.13
N MET A 317 33.03 -5.49 7.48
CA MET A 317 33.76 -5.38 8.74
C MET A 317 33.04 -4.41 9.68
N ILE A 318 33.07 -4.69 10.98
CA ILE A 318 32.44 -3.84 11.99
C ILE A 318 33.54 -3.09 12.74
N ASP A 319 33.41 -1.76 12.79
CA ASP A 319 34.27 -0.84 13.54
C ASP A 319 35.78 -1.06 13.29
N GLU A 320 36.16 -1.26 12.03
CA GLU A 320 37.54 -1.43 11.60
C GLU A 320 38.28 -0.08 11.53
N GLY A 321 39.44 -0.01 12.19
CA GLY A 321 40.27 1.19 12.22
C GLY A 321 40.69 1.58 13.63
N ASN A 322 41.86 2.19 13.74
CA ASN A 322 42.42 2.63 15.01
C ASN A 322 42.09 4.10 15.33
N ASP A 323 41.46 4.80 14.40
CA ASP A 323 41.12 6.22 14.43
C ASP A 323 39.64 6.49 14.71
N LEU A 324 38.86 5.45 15.04
CA LEU A 324 37.43 5.57 15.32
C LEU A 324 37.11 6.19 16.68
N CYS A 325 38.10 6.27 17.57
CA CYS A 325 37.95 6.74 18.95
C CYS A 325 38.97 7.84 19.30
N PRO A 326 38.66 8.70 20.30
CA PRO A 326 39.60 9.68 20.82
C PRO A 326 40.90 9.04 21.35
N THR A 327 41.94 9.86 21.50
CA THR A 327 43.26 9.43 21.98
C THR A 327 43.16 8.63 23.29
N ASN A 328 43.86 7.49 23.36
CA ASN A 328 43.87 6.49 24.46
C ASN A 328 42.67 5.55 24.56
N GLN A 329 41.65 5.71 23.72
CA GLN A 329 40.54 4.78 23.63
C GLN A 329 40.69 3.87 22.42
N VAL A 330 40.09 2.68 22.49
CA VAL A 330 39.96 1.78 21.35
C VAL A 330 38.49 1.41 21.20
N CYS A 331 38.06 1.19 19.97
CA CYS A 331 36.72 0.69 19.75
C CYS A 331 36.64 -0.78 20.19
N ASP A 332 35.78 -1.10 21.15
CA ASP A 332 35.41 -2.47 21.47
C ASP A 332 33.88 -2.60 21.45
N ARG A 333 33.38 -3.45 20.54
CA ARG A 333 31.95 -3.80 20.43
C ARG A 333 31.03 -2.56 20.36
N GLY A 334 31.41 -1.57 19.58
CA GLY A 334 30.62 -0.36 19.36
C GLY A 334 30.66 0.67 20.49
N GLN A 335 31.67 0.59 21.36
CA GLN A 335 31.96 1.64 22.34
C GLN A 335 33.45 1.98 22.35
N CYS A 336 33.74 3.28 22.39
CA CYS A 336 35.07 3.74 22.71
C CYS A 336 35.35 3.48 24.18
N VAL A 337 36.30 2.59 24.44
CA VAL A 337 36.68 2.16 25.78
C VAL A 337 38.15 2.39 26.02
N GLU A 338 38.49 2.72 27.27
CA GLU A 338 39.88 2.84 27.70
C GLU A 338 40.59 1.48 27.63
N ARG A 339 41.88 1.50 27.34
CA ARG A 339 42.73 0.31 27.52
C ARG A 339 42.90 0.02 29.00
N CYS A 340 42.98 -1.25 29.36
CA CYS A 340 43.25 -1.64 30.73
C CYS A 340 44.62 -1.10 31.15
N GLN A 341 44.66 -0.32 32.22
CA GLN A 341 45.93 0.12 32.77
C GLN A 341 46.58 -1.02 33.56
N PRO A 342 47.89 -1.31 33.36
CA PRO A 342 48.55 -2.46 33.97
C PRO A 342 48.49 -2.51 35.51
N GLU A 343 48.37 -1.37 36.18
CA GLU A 343 48.44 -1.27 37.65
C GLU A 343 47.14 -0.76 38.31
N LEU A 344 46.27 -0.10 37.55
CA LEU A 344 45.03 0.53 38.07
C LEU A 344 43.75 -0.19 37.61
N GLY A 345 43.85 -1.14 36.67
CA GLY A 345 42.70 -1.87 36.14
C GLY A 345 41.75 -0.95 35.38
N CYS A 346 40.45 -1.13 35.59
CA CYS A 346 39.38 -0.36 34.96
C CYS A 346 38.61 0.46 36.02
N LEU A 347 37.97 1.55 35.57
CA LEU A 347 37.06 2.33 36.41
C LEU A 347 35.94 1.45 36.99
N THR A 348 35.41 1.84 38.14
CA THR A 348 34.38 1.11 38.89
C THR A 348 33.20 0.71 37.99
N GLY A 349 32.79 -0.56 38.05
CA GLY A 349 31.73 -1.13 37.21
C GLY A 349 32.22 -1.73 35.89
N ARG A 350 33.50 -1.56 35.54
CA ARG A 350 34.12 -2.13 34.34
C ARG A 350 35.18 -3.17 34.69
N SER A 351 35.33 -4.14 33.80
CA SER A 351 36.29 -5.24 33.90
C SER A 351 37.15 -5.29 32.65
N CYS A 352 38.39 -5.73 32.81
CA CYS A 352 39.28 -5.88 31.68
C CYS A 352 38.85 -7.10 30.84
N SER A 353 38.55 -6.88 29.56
CA SER A 353 38.30 -7.95 28.60
C SER A 353 39.58 -8.70 28.25
N ASP A 354 39.44 -9.89 27.65
CA ASP A 354 40.57 -10.64 27.10
C ASP A 354 41.33 -9.87 26.01
N ARG A 355 40.74 -8.81 25.46
CA ARG A 355 41.36 -7.90 24.47
C ARG A 355 42.12 -6.74 25.10
N GLY A 356 42.21 -6.67 26.43
CA GLY A 356 42.89 -5.59 27.14
C GLY A 356 42.12 -4.27 27.14
N THR A 357 40.79 -4.33 27.05
CA THR A 357 39.90 -3.15 27.03
C THR A 357 38.94 -3.14 28.22
N CYS A 358 38.63 -1.96 28.73
CA CYS A 358 37.72 -1.80 29.86
C CYS A 358 36.25 -1.82 29.43
N VAL A 359 35.61 -2.98 29.58
CA VAL A 359 34.20 -3.20 29.20
C VAL A 359 33.30 -3.24 30.42
N GLU A 360 32.00 -2.99 30.26
CA GLU A 360 31.04 -3.21 31.34
C GLU A 360 31.14 -4.64 31.87
N THR A 361 31.20 -4.78 33.20
CA THR A 361 31.36 -6.08 33.85
C THR A 361 30.21 -7.03 33.50
N SER A 362 29.00 -6.48 33.34
CA SER A 362 27.79 -7.19 32.88
C SER A 362 27.91 -7.69 31.43
N CYS A 363 28.75 -7.05 30.61
CA CYS A 363 28.96 -7.38 29.20
C CYS A 363 30.23 -8.21 28.94
N LEU A 364 31.00 -8.59 29.96
CA LEU A 364 32.29 -9.26 29.79
C LEU A 364 32.18 -10.59 29.01
N ASN A 365 31.16 -11.39 29.33
CA ASN A 365 30.91 -12.71 28.73
C ASN A 365 29.69 -12.73 27.79
N VAL A 366 29.21 -11.56 27.37
CA VAL A 366 28.04 -11.44 26.49
C VAL A 366 28.50 -11.35 25.03
N THR A 367 28.07 -12.32 24.23
CA THR A 367 28.28 -12.35 22.79
C THR A 367 26.97 -11.98 22.09
N CYS A 368 26.94 -10.86 21.38
CA CYS A 368 25.76 -10.40 20.67
C CYS A 368 25.76 -10.83 19.20
N PRO A 369 24.58 -11.14 18.62
CA PRO A 369 24.43 -11.37 17.18
C PRO A 369 24.88 -10.16 16.35
N ALA A 370 25.15 -10.40 15.06
CA ALA A 370 25.47 -9.33 14.11
C ALA A 370 24.37 -8.25 14.10
N GLY A 371 24.77 -6.98 14.13
CA GLY A 371 23.84 -5.84 14.19
C GLY A 371 23.28 -5.53 15.59
N GLN A 372 23.88 -6.06 16.65
CA GLN A 372 23.54 -5.75 18.04
C GLN A 372 24.78 -5.43 18.87
N ARG A 373 24.64 -4.60 19.90
CA ARG A 373 25.70 -4.31 20.88
C ARG A 373 25.26 -4.68 22.30
N CYS A 374 26.22 -4.96 23.18
CA CYS A 374 25.92 -5.20 24.57
C CYS A 374 25.83 -3.89 25.36
N ALA A 375 24.78 -3.71 26.16
CA ALA A 375 24.68 -2.71 27.22
C ALA A 375 23.89 -3.31 28.38
N ASP A 376 24.35 -3.10 29.62
CA ASP A 376 23.73 -3.66 30.84
C ASP A 376 23.57 -5.19 30.80
N GLY A 377 24.50 -5.89 30.14
CA GLY A 377 24.47 -7.35 29.98
C GLY A 377 23.42 -7.88 29.02
N ARG A 378 22.75 -7.00 28.25
CA ARG A 378 21.75 -7.36 27.23
C ARG A 378 22.23 -6.94 25.84
N CYS A 379 21.87 -7.74 24.83
CA CYS A 379 22.09 -7.37 23.44
C CYS A 379 20.96 -6.47 22.97
N LEU A 380 21.32 -5.25 22.55
CA LEU A 380 20.43 -4.23 22.04
C LEU A 380 20.64 -4.06 20.53
N GLY A 381 19.56 -4.11 19.77
CA GLY A 381 19.53 -3.79 18.35
C GLY A 381 19.59 -2.28 18.07
N VAL A 382 19.80 -1.93 16.81
CA VAL A 382 20.00 -0.55 16.30
C VAL A 382 18.89 0.44 16.66
N CYS A 383 17.68 -0.04 16.94
CA CYS A 383 16.52 0.78 17.28
C CYS A 383 16.03 0.55 18.72
N ASP A 384 16.68 -0.33 19.48
CA ASP A 384 16.28 -0.62 20.85
C ASP A 384 16.63 0.58 21.74
N GLY A 385 15.61 1.21 22.31
CA GLY A 385 15.75 2.40 23.14
C GLY A 385 16.04 3.69 22.37
N VAL A 386 15.87 3.71 21.04
CA VAL A 386 15.96 4.93 20.23
C VAL A 386 14.58 5.60 20.15
N THR A 387 14.51 6.86 20.60
CA THR A 387 13.29 7.68 20.52
C THR A 387 13.47 8.76 19.46
N CYS A 388 13.06 8.51 18.22
CA CYS A 388 13.30 9.46 17.14
C CYS A 388 12.62 10.83 17.34
N PRO A 389 13.13 11.89 16.66
CA PRO A 389 12.47 13.18 16.61
C PRO A 389 11.01 13.09 16.15
N TRP A 390 10.22 14.13 16.43
CA TRP A 390 8.80 14.18 16.06
C TRP A 390 8.54 13.80 14.58
N ALA A 391 7.46 13.03 14.34
CA ALA A 391 7.09 12.49 13.03
C ALA A 391 8.16 11.58 12.38
N GLN A 392 9.03 10.97 13.18
CA GLN A 392 9.99 9.95 12.71
C GLN A 392 9.90 8.68 13.55
N SER A 393 10.30 7.56 12.96
CA SER A 393 10.44 6.28 13.66
C SER A 393 11.79 5.66 13.33
N CYS A 394 12.37 4.95 14.31
CA CYS A 394 13.61 4.23 14.07
C CYS A 394 13.31 3.00 13.22
N ARG A 395 13.81 3.01 11.99
CA ARG A 395 13.75 1.87 11.07
C ARG A 395 15.16 1.60 10.56
N ALA A 396 15.62 0.34 10.67
CA ALA A 396 16.93 -0.06 10.18
C ALA A 396 18.09 0.79 10.76
N GLY A 397 17.99 1.24 12.01
CA GLY A 397 19.02 2.02 12.70
C GLY A 397 19.07 3.49 12.34
N ARG A 398 18.02 4.01 11.70
CA ARG A 398 17.89 5.41 11.33
C ARG A 398 16.53 5.96 11.72
N CYS A 399 16.52 7.19 12.22
CA CYS A 399 15.28 7.95 12.33
C CYS A 399 14.86 8.40 10.94
N VAL A 400 13.76 7.84 10.46
CA VAL A 400 13.19 8.15 9.14
C VAL A 400 11.77 8.66 9.32
N ASN A 401 11.42 9.70 8.56
CA ASN A 401 10.03 10.13 8.42
C ASN A 401 9.34 9.19 7.42
N PRO A 402 8.40 8.34 7.86
CA PRO A 402 7.74 7.39 6.96
C PRO A 402 6.79 8.07 5.97
N CYS A 403 6.43 9.33 6.18
CA CYS A 403 5.53 10.12 5.35
C CYS A 403 6.27 11.04 4.35
N ALA A 404 7.58 11.26 4.50
CA ALA A 404 8.31 12.30 3.73
C ALA A 404 8.20 12.14 2.21
N ASP A 405 8.23 10.90 1.71
CA ASP A 405 8.09 10.58 0.29
C ASP A 405 6.82 9.75 -0.02
N LEU A 406 5.95 9.56 0.99
CA LEU A 406 4.76 8.74 0.85
C LEU A 406 3.61 9.57 0.27
N VAL A 407 3.29 9.31 -1.00
CA VAL A 407 2.12 9.90 -1.65
C VAL A 407 0.89 9.04 -1.40
N CYS A 408 -0.08 9.58 -0.64
CA CYS A 408 -1.32 8.87 -0.34
C CYS A 408 -2.40 9.10 -1.41
N ASP A 409 -3.07 8.01 -1.79
CA ASP A 409 -4.03 7.98 -2.89
C ASP A 409 -5.39 8.47 -2.48
N GLY A 410 -5.61 9.78 -2.36
CA GLY A 410 -6.96 10.10 -1.95
C GLY A 410 -7.31 11.54 -1.80
N ARG A 411 -8.35 11.65 -0.99
CA ARG A 411 -8.26 12.51 0.17
C ARG A 411 -7.80 11.65 1.37
N ASP A 412 -6.79 10.83 1.15
CA ASP A 412 -6.11 10.04 2.17
C ASP A 412 -4.82 10.79 2.50
N VAL A 413 -4.43 10.69 3.76
CA VAL A 413 -3.25 11.37 4.28
C VAL A 413 -2.34 10.34 4.93
N CYS A 414 -1.03 10.57 4.88
CA CYS A 414 -0.13 9.75 5.66
C CYS A 414 -0.35 10.11 7.12
N ASP A 415 -0.61 9.12 7.97
CA ASP A 415 -0.72 9.33 9.39
C ASP A 415 0.66 9.74 9.95
N ASP A 416 0.81 11.02 10.24
CA ASP A 416 2.07 11.66 10.66
C ASP A 416 2.16 11.85 12.18
N ASP A 417 1.17 11.37 12.95
CA ASP A 417 1.21 11.40 14.41
C ASP A 417 1.99 10.18 14.94
N PRO A 418 3.19 10.37 15.54
CA PRO A 418 3.99 9.26 16.08
C PRO A 418 3.31 8.53 17.24
N ARG A 419 2.23 9.09 17.83
CA ARG A 419 1.42 8.45 18.87
C ARG A 419 0.38 7.48 18.30
N SER A 420 0.12 7.54 16.99
CA SER A 420 -0.91 6.75 16.33
C SER A 420 -0.45 5.31 16.07
N THR A 421 -1.37 4.35 16.23
CA THR A 421 -1.13 2.95 15.85
C THR A 421 -0.96 2.74 14.34
N THR A 422 -1.38 3.72 13.54
CA THR A 422 -1.28 3.71 12.07
C THR A 422 -0.19 4.65 11.55
N PHE A 423 0.71 5.15 12.42
CA PHE A 423 1.80 6.05 12.04
C PHE A 423 2.61 5.55 10.83
N GLY A 424 2.73 6.39 9.81
CA GLY A 424 3.39 6.08 8.55
C GLY A 424 2.57 5.25 7.55
N GLN A 425 1.26 5.10 7.78
CA GLN A 425 0.32 4.45 6.87
C GLN A 425 -0.62 5.47 6.23
N CYS A 426 -1.07 5.21 5.00
CA CYS A 426 -2.13 6.03 4.39
C CYS A 426 -3.47 5.69 5.04
N VAL A 427 -4.10 6.70 5.63
CA VAL A 427 -5.41 6.60 6.28
C VAL A 427 -6.40 7.57 5.64
N ALA A 428 -7.69 7.27 5.78
CA ALA A 428 -8.74 8.17 5.33
C ALA A 428 -8.62 9.53 6.02
N GLY A 429 -8.45 10.60 5.24
CA GLY A 429 -8.33 11.94 5.79
C GLY A 429 -9.64 12.48 6.35
N CYS A 430 -9.55 13.62 7.03
CA CYS A 430 -10.60 14.16 7.87
C CYS A 430 -11.90 14.57 7.15
N GLN A 431 -11.79 14.85 5.85
CA GLN A 431 -12.90 14.99 4.91
C GLN A 431 -13.77 13.74 4.72
N CYS A 432 -13.26 12.56 5.07
CA CYS A 432 -13.87 11.26 4.85
C CYS A 432 -14.20 10.58 6.19
N ARG A 433 -13.37 10.81 7.21
CA ARG A 433 -13.62 10.40 8.60
C ARG A 433 -13.51 11.61 9.52
N PRO A 434 -14.56 12.01 10.25
CA PRO A 434 -14.47 13.17 11.14
C PRO A 434 -13.36 12.99 12.17
N CYS A 435 -12.67 14.09 12.49
CA CYS A 435 -11.62 14.08 13.49
C CYS A 435 -12.16 13.73 14.88
N ALA A 436 -11.27 13.28 15.77
CA ALA A 436 -11.63 13.05 17.16
C ALA A 436 -12.02 14.38 17.83
N ALA A 437 -12.71 14.29 18.97
CA ALA A 437 -13.07 15.49 19.72
C ALA A 437 -11.83 16.34 20.07
N GLY A 438 -11.90 17.66 19.84
CA GLY A 438 -10.79 18.59 20.06
C GLY A 438 -9.79 18.70 18.90
N GLN A 439 -10.16 18.20 17.71
CA GLN A 439 -9.38 18.30 16.49
C GLN A 439 -10.22 18.89 15.35
N THR A 440 -9.56 19.68 14.52
CA THR A 440 -10.14 20.35 13.35
C THR A 440 -9.52 19.79 12.08
N CYS A 441 -10.39 19.46 11.13
CA CYS A 441 -10.01 19.00 9.80
C CYS A 441 -9.31 20.11 9.03
N GLN A 442 -8.04 19.90 8.67
CA GLN A 442 -7.25 20.83 7.87
C GLN A 442 -7.51 20.66 6.36
N PRO A 443 -7.22 21.68 5.54
CA PRO A 443 -7.44 21.61 4.08
C PRO A 443 -6.62 20.52 3.36
N ASP A 444 -5.49 20.11 3.92
CA ASP A 444 -4.65 19.01 3.42
C ASP A 444 -5.21 17.63 3.79
N GLY A 445 -6.23 17.57 4.65
CA GLY A 445 -6.90 16.36 5.07
C GLY A 445 -6.40 15.75 6.38
N HIS A 446 -5.44 16.37 7.05
CA HIS A 446 -4.99 15.95 8.37
C HIS A 446 -5.94 16.45 9.47
N CYS A 447 -6.03 15.68 10.56
CA CYS A 447 -6.68 16.13 11.78
C CYS A 447 -5.66 16.81 12.68
N THR A 448 -5.77 18.13 12.82
CA THR A 448 -4.88 18.90 13.70
C THR A 448 -5.64 19.25 14.98
N VAL A 449 -4.99 19.13 16.14
CA VAL A 449 -5.58 19.59 17.41
C VAL A 449 -5.99 21.05 17.30
N ASP A 450 -7.16 21.41 17.84
CA ASP A 450 -7.76 22.73 17.63
C ASP A 450 -6.79 23.88 18.00
N ALA A 451 -6.04 23.70 19.10
CA ALA A 451 -5.05 24.67 19.57
C ALA A 451 -3.88 24.91 18.58
N CYS A 452 -3.60 23.96 17.69
CA CYS A 452 -2.54 24.05 16.69
C CYS A 452 -3.02 24.47 15.29
N THR A 453 -4.32 24.69 15.12
CA THR A 453 -4.87 25.12 13.83
C THR A 453 -4.35 26.52 13.49
N GLY A 454 -3.65 26.64 12.35
CA GLY A 454 -3.05 27.91 11.89
C GLY A 454 -1.72 28.28 12.56
N VAL A 455 -1.16 27.44 13.42
CA VAL A 455 0.17 27.67 14.02
C VAL A 455 1.26 27.22 13.04
N THR A 456 2.23 28.10 12.75
CA THR A 456 3.40 27.78 11.93
C THR A 456 4.65 27.77 12.82
N CYS A 457 5.34 26.63 12.88
CA CYS A 457 6.55 26.46 13.69
C CYS A 457 7.84 26.61 12.86
N PRO A 458 8.95 27.05 13.48
CA PRO A 458 10.25 27.12 12.80
C PRO A 458 10.76 25.73 12.42
N THR A 459 11.71 25.66 11.47
CA THR A 459 12.34 24.41 11.05
C THR A 459 12.88 23.63 12.25
N GLY A 460 12.51 22.35 12.34
CA GLY A 460 12.88 21.49 13.45
C GLY A 460 11.93 21.53 14.65
N ALA A 461 10.85 22.31 14.62
CA ALA A 461 9.84 22.35 15.68
C ALA A 461 8.46 21.84 15.19
N HIS A 462 7.66 21.32 16.11
CA HIS A 462 6.28 20.87 15.87
C HIS A 462 5.32 21.58 16.83
N CYS A 463 4.05 21.69 16.46
CA CYS A 463 3.06 22.27 17.35
C CYS A 463 2.53 21.22 18.34
N GLU A 464 2.58 21.53 19.63
CA GLU A 464 1.89 20.78 20.67
C GLU A 464 1.13 21.74 21.58
N ALA A 465 -0.17 21.49 21.77
CA ALA A 465 -1.06 22.33 22.58
C ALA A 465 -1.00 23.85 22.24
N GLY A 466 -0.83 24.18 20.96
CA GLY A 466 -0.75 25.56 20.46
C GLY A 466 0.60 26.25 20.64
N THR A 467 1.61 25.54 21.15
CA THR A 467 2.98 26.07 21.30
C THR A 467 3.94 25.26 20.42
N CYS A 468 4.90 25.94 19.79
CA CYS A 468 5.96 25.25 19.06
C CYS A 468 6.97 24.64 20.03
N ARG A 469 7.12 23.32 19.98
CA ARG A 469 8.14 22.57 20.70
C ARG A 469 9.24 22.13 19.75
N ASP A 470 10.47 22.18 20.23
CA ASP A 470 11.61 21.66 19.47
C ASP A 470 11.44 20.14 19.30
N SER A 471 11.54 19.64 18.08
CA SER A 471 11.43 18.20 17.79
C SER A 471 12.64 17.42 18.31
N CYS A 472 13.71 18.12 18.70
CA CYS A 472 14.85 17.58 19.44
C CYS A 472 14.68 17.64 20.97
N GLU A 473 13.61 18.26 21.49
CA GLU A 473 13.36 18.36 22.93
C GLU A 473 12.85 17.03 23.48
N VAL A 474 13.64 16.37 24.33
CA VAL A 474 13.20 15.21 25.11
C VAL A 474 13.75 15.27 26.53
N GLY A 475 13.15 14.47 27.41
CA GLY A 475 13.58 14.35 28.79
C GLY A 475 15.02 13.86 28.94
N PRO A 476 15.63 14.05 30.13
CA PRO A 476 17.04 13.77 30.39
C PRO A 476 17.47 12.30 30.17
N ASP A 477 16.53 11.35 30.12
CA ASP A 477 16.80 9.92 30.03
C ASP A 477 16.52 9.30 28.65
N THR A 478 16.20 10.12 27.64
CA THR A 478 15.78 9.65 26.31
C THR A 478 16.88 9.78 25.27
N ARG A 479 17.25 8.66 24.63
CA ARG A 479 18.25 8.64 23.56
C ARG A 479 17.57 8.96 22.23
N LEU A 480 17.62 10.24 21.82
CA LEU A 480 16.81 10.70 20.69
C LEU A 480 17.25 10.16 19.33
N CYS A 481 18.55 9.96 19.16
CA CYS A 481 19.15 9.52 17.92
C CYS A 481 19.92 8.21 18.11
N PRO A 482 20.11 7.43 17.03
CA PRO A 482 21.02 6.30 17.00
C PRO A 482 22.43 6.66 17.51
N ALA A 483 23.19 5.64 17.95
CA ALA A 483 24.51 5.86 18.52
C ALA A 483 25.48 6.56 17.54
N GLY A 484 26.04 7.69 17.95
CA GLY A 484 26.95 8.52 17.13
C GLY A 484 26.26 9.64 16.35
N GLU A 485 24.94 9.77 16.47
CA GLU A 485 24.17 10.87 15.90
C GLU A 485 23.65 11.82 16.99
N VAL A 486 23.52 13.10 16.64
CA VAL A 486 22.94 14.14 17.49
C VAL A 486 21.77 14.75 16.74
N CYS A 487 20.67 15.02 17.44
CA CYS A 487 19.55 15.72 16.84
C CYS A 487 19.90 17.19 16.61
N ARG A 488 19.74 17.65 15.38
CA ARG A 488 19.82 19.08 15.03
C ARG A 488 18.69 19.40 14.08
N LEU A 489 17.95 20.48 14.38
CA LEU A 489 16.83 20.96 13.56
C LEU A 489 15.79 19.86 13.26
N GLY A 490 15.51 18.99 14.24
CA GLY A 490 14.53 17.91 14.11
C GLY A 490 15.04 16.67 13.33
N GLU A 491 16.32 16.62 12.95
CA GLU A 491 16.88 15.47 12.24
C GLU A 491 18.10 14.89 12.98
N CYS A 492 18.26 13.57 12.92
CA CYS A 492 19.47 12.91 13.40
C CYS A 492 20.58 13.04 12.38
N VAL A 493 21.65 13.75 12.76
CA VAL A 493 22.83 13.99 11.92
C VAL A 493 24.08 13.43 12.59
N SER A 494 25.08 13.05 11.79
CA SER A 494 26.39 12.64 12.30
C SER A 494 27.01 13.77 13.12
N GLY A 495 27.32 13.50 14.39
CA GLY A 495 27.89 14.50 15.28
C GLY A 495 28.83 13.84 16.28
N ALA A 496 30.03 14.42 16.45
CA ALA A 496 30.83 14.11 17.62
C ALA A 496 29.98 14.42 18.89
N PRO A 497 30.05 13.59 19.94
CA PRO A 497 29.43 13.94 21.21
C PRO A 497 29.97 15.32 21.61
N ALA A 498 29.08 16.26 21.93
CA ALA A 498 29.51 17.49 22.56
C ALA A 498 30.31 17.11 23.81
N PRO A 499 31.44 17.78 24.11
CA PRO A 499 32.07 17.63 25.40
C PRO A 499 31.00 17.85 26.45
N ILE A 500 30.85 16.90 27.37
CA ILE A 500 30.11 17.10 28.60
C ILE A 500 30.85 18.21 29.35
N ASP A 501 30.48 19.45 29.05
CA ASP A 501 30.89 20.59 29.85
C ASP A 501 30.11 20.48 31.16
N ALA A 502 30.83 20.16 32.23
CA ALA A 502 30.32 20.17 33.58
C ALA A 502 30.07 21.64 33.97
N GLY A 503 29.02 22.22 33.41
CA GLY A 503 28.59 23.59 33.67
C GLY A 503 28.09 23.72 35.09
N VAL A 504 28.96 24.23 35.96
CA VAL A 504 28.61 24.80 37.26
C VAL A 504 27.55 25.88 37.05
N ALA A 505 26.40 25.75 37.70
CA ALA A 505 25.35 26.75 37.67
C ALA A 505 25.86 28.09 38.26
N PRO A 506 25.66 29.24 37.59
CA PRO A 506 25.93 30.53 38.21
C PRO A 506 24.83 30.85 39.24
N PRO A 507 25.13 31.62 40.30
CA PRO A 507 24.20 31.84 41.39
C PRO A 507 23.01 32.69 40.92
N VAL A 508 21.83 32.28 41.40
CA VAL A 508 20.63 33.10 41.49
C VAL A 508 20.93 34.42 42.19
N ASP A 509 20.63 35.54 41.53
CA ASP A 509 20.55 36.83 42.21
C ASP A 509 19.13 37.37 42.17
N ALA A 510 18.65 37.72 43.36
CA ALA A 510 17.28 38.05 43.66
C ALA A 510 17.02 39.54 43.45
N GLY A 511 16.09 39.85 42.53
CA GLY A 511 15.11 40.94 42.57
C GLY A 511 15.52 42.38 42.89
N ARG A 512 15.11 43.33 42.03
CA ARG A 512 14.25 44.48 42.42
C ARG A 512 13.66 45.20 41.18
N PRO A 513 12.41 45.72 41.23
CA PRO A 513 11.71 46.30 40.08
C PRO A 513 11.79 47.83 40.04
N THR A 514 11.67 48.42 38.84
CA THR A 514 11.11 49.78 38.66
C THR A 514 10.46 49.97 37.29
N ASP A 515 9.45 50.82 37.32
CA ASP A 515 8.35 51.08 36.41
C ASP A 515 8.64 52.28 35.46
N THR A 516 7.77 52.45 34.46
CA THR A 516 7.43 53.66 33.68
C THR A 516 8.29 54.13 32.49
N GLY A 517 7.71 54.05 31.27
CA GLY A 517 7.17 55.23 30.58
C GLY A 517 8.04 56.14 29.68
N ARG A 518 8.17 55.78 28.39
CA ARG A 518 8.04 56.62 27.16
C ARG A 518 9.03 57.82 26.91
N PRO A 519 9.02 58.47 25.72
CA PRO A 519 9.84 58.20 24.53
C PRO A 519 10.84 59.34 24.16
N ALA A 520 11.76 59.09 23.23
CA ALA A 520 12.51 60.16 22.55
C ALA A 520 12.62 59.92 21.04
N THR A 521 12.28 60.96 20.29
CA THR A 521 12.24 61.12 18.84
C THR A 521 13.61 61.52 18.27
N ASP A 522 13.88 61.00 17.07
CA ASP A 522 14.49 61.65 15.89
C ASP A 522 15.76 62.51 16.05
N THR A 523 16.83 62.13 15.35
CA THR A 523 17.54 63.04 14.41
C THR A 523 18.61 62.29 13.60
N GLY A 524 18.43 62.26 12.28
CA GLY A 524 19.40 62.84 11.36
C GLY A 524 20.59 62.02 10.83
N ARG A 525 20.42 61.58 9.57
CA ARG A 525 21.34 61.77 8.41
C ARG A 525 22.39 60.67 8.09
N PRO A 526 22.34 60.08 6.86
CA PRO A 526 23.48 59.40 6.24
C PRO A 526 24.25 60.34 5.28
N ALA A 527 25.56 60.14 5.17
CA ALA A 527 26.43 60.87 4.24
C ALA A 527 27.06 59.92 3.21
N ASP A 528 26.68 60.14 1.96
CA ASP A 528 27.46 60.21 0.71
C ASP A 528 28.73 59.37 0.48
N ALA A 529 28.62 58.50 -0.53
CA ALA A 529 29.39 58.45 -1.78
C ALA A 529 30.91 58.74 -1.80
N GLY A 530 31.65 57.73 -2.31
CA GLY A 530 32.46 57.95 -3.52
C GLY A 530 33.96 57.65 -3.48
N ARG A 531 34.35 56.73 -4.39
CA ARG A 531 35.55 56.73 -5.25
C ARG A 531 36.76 55.83 -4.95
N ASP A 532 37.11 55.15 -6.05
CA ASP A 532 38.41 54.87 -6.65
C ASP A 532 39.30 53.69 -6.20
N ALA A 533 39.28 52.70 -7.09
CA ALA A 533 40.43 52.18 -7.88
C ALA A 533 41.55 51.40 -7.19
N GLY A 534 41.62 50.11 -7.56
CA GLY A 534 42.82 49.26 -7.44
C GLY A 534 42.74 48.11 -8.45
N ARG A 535 43.50 48.25 -9.54
CA ARG A 535 43.63 47.35 -10.70
C ARG A 535 44.70 46.28 -10.43
N LEU A 536 44.57 45.09 -11.03
CA LEU A 536 45.62 44.23 -11.67
C LEU A 536 44.93 42.89 -12.08
N ALA A 537 44.73 42.65 -13.38
CA ALA A 537 45.50 41.73 -14.26
C ALA A 537 45.12 40.24 -14.02
N ASP A 538 44.88 39.35 -14.99
CA ASP A 538 45.15 39.25 -16.42
C ASP A 538 44.28 38.07 -16.96
N GLY A 539 44.09 37.94 -18.29
CA GLY A 539 43.59 36.69 -18.90
C GLY A 539 42.52 36.84 -19.96
N SER A 540 42.96 37.13 -21.18
CA SER A 540 42.21 37.19 -22.44
C SER A 540 41.44 35.91 -22.83
N THR A 541 40.29 36.06 -23.47
CA THR A 541 40.05 35.64 -24.87
C THR A 541 38.77 36.27 -25.42
N ARG A 542 38.89 37.00 -26.54
CA ARG A 542 37.80 37.50 -27.38
C ARG A 542 37.47 36.45 -28.44
N VAL A 543 36.19 36.33 -28.80
CA VAL A 543 35.76 36.27 -30.20
C VAL A 543 34.52 37.15 -30.36
N ASP A 544 34.64 38.16 -31.23
CA ASP A 544 33.58 39.07 -31.67
C ASP A 544 32.73 38.42 -32.79
N ALA A 545 31.41 38.71 -32.80
CA ALA A 545 30.64 39.18 -33.96
C ALA A 545 29.11 39.15 -33.65
N GLY A 546 28.47 40.32 -33.58
CA GLY A 546 27.00 40.48 -33.46
C GLY A 546 26.26 40.36 -34.81
N PRO A 547 25.20 41.15 -35.09
CA PRO A 547 24.23 41.80 -34.19
C PRO A 547 22.75 41.75 -34.72
N LEU A 548 21.84 42.44 -34.00
CA LEU A 548 20.54 43.03 -34.42
C LEU A 548 19.29 42.11 -34.32
N ARG A 549 18.13 42.52 -33.75
CA ARG A 549 17.45 43.82 -33.81
C ARG A 549 16.36 43.98 -32.71
N TRP A 550 16.16 45.23 -32.34
CA TRP A 550 15.19 45.87 -31.43
C TRP A 550 13.73 45.75 -31.93
N THR A 551 12.64 45.98 -31.17
CA THR A 551 12.26 47.19 -30.39
C THR A 551 11.02 46.98 -29.49
N GLN A 552 10.93 47.88 -28.51
CA GLN A 552 9.93 48.14 -27.46
C GLN A 552 8.53 48.61 -27.91
N GLY A 553 7.60 48.66 -26.93
CA GLY A 553 6.53 49.67 -26.79
C GLY A 553 5.31 49.09 -26.05
N SER A 554 5.11 49.22 -24.74
CA SER A 554 4.76 50.38 -23.88
C SER A 554 3.25 50.67 -23.71
N THR A 555 2.86 50.87 -22.43
CA THR A 555 1.75 51.67 -21.85
C THR A 555 0.29 51.18 -21.84
N GLY A 556 -0.28 51.04 -20.62
CA GLY A 556 -1.28 52.02 -20.11
C GLY A 556 -2.76 51.61 -19.94
N CYS A 557 -3.13 51.27 -18.68
CA CYS A 557 -4.36 51.53 -17.90
C CYS A 557 -5.82 51.52 -18.47
N THR A 558 -6.70 50.87 -17.69
CA THR A 558 -8.01 51.33 -17.11
C THR A 558 -9.26 50.47 -17.37
N CYS A 559 -10.09 50.44 -16.32
CA CYS A 559 -11.29 49.65 -16.09
C CYS A 559 -12.52 50.06 -16.93
N ARG A 560 -13.38 49.10 -17.28
CA ARG A 560 -14.85 49.28 -17.23
C ARG A 560 -15.59 47.94 -17.30
N ALA A 561 -16.40 47.67 -16.28
CA ALA A 561 -17.43 46.64 -16.32
C ALA A 561 -18.60 47.15 -17.17
N GLY A 562 -19.01 46.36 -18.17
CA GLY A 562 -20.20 46.60 -18.98
C GLY A 562 -21.31 45.64 -18.57
N VAL A 563 -22.42 46.20 -18.12
CA VAL A 563 -23.72 45.55 -17.96
C VAL A 563 -24.48 45.77 -19.27
N ALA A 564 -25.19 44.77 -19.79
CA ALA A 564 -26.21 44.97 -20.83
C ALA A 564 -27.34 43.93 -20.73
N GLU A 565 -28.47 44.46 -20.25
CA GLU A 565 -29.90 44.17 -20.44
C GLU A 565 -30.39 43.03 -21.34
N HIS A 566 -31.35 42.29 -20.74
CA HIS A 566 -32.71 41.94 -21.23
C HIS A 566 -33.12 42.24 -22.69
N GLN A 567 -33.82 41.29 -23.32
CA GLN A 567 -35.23 41.44 -23.72
C GLN A 567 -35.95 40.09 -23.98
N PRO A 568 -37.31 40.07 -23.93
CA PRO A 568 -38.16 38.87 -23.90
C PRO A 568 -39.00 38.66 -25.18
N GLY A 569 -39.68 37.52 -25.29
CA GLY A 569 -40.68 37.29 -26.35
C GLY A 569 -41.57 36.07 -26.10
N TRP A 570 -42.84 36.32 -25.81
CA TRP A 570 -43.95 35.36 -25.76
C TRP A 570 -44.58 35.17 -27.15
N TYR A 571 -45.11 33.98 -27.47
CA TYR A 571 -46.37 33.84 -28.23
C TYR A 571 -47.12 32.53 -27.87
N PHE A 572 -48.38 32.71 -27.42
CA PHE A 572 -49.65 31.98 -27.62
C PHE A 572 -49.65 30.57 -28.28
N GLY A 573 -50.53 29.60 -28.01
CA GLY A 573 -51.78 29.52 -27.26
C GLY A 573 -52.76 28.51 -27.91
N ALA A 574 -53.57 27.84 -27.07
CA ALA A 574 -54.92 27.27 -27.31
C ALA A 574 -55.18 25.83 -27.88
N LEU A 575 -55.75 25.00 -26.98
CA LEU A 575 -57.03 24.23 -27.06
C LEU A 575 -57.28 23.13 -28.12
N CYS A 576 -57.60 21.90 -27.65
CA CYS A 576 -58.98 21.34 -27.67
C CYS A 576 -59.12 19.88 -27.18
N LEU A 577 -60.11 19.67 -26.29
CA LEU A 577 -61.08 18.57 -26.09
C LEU A 577 -60.77 17.06 -26.30
N GLY A 578 -61.33 16.24 -25.38
CA GLY A 578 -62.21 15.13 -25.81
C GLY A 578 -62.10 13.73 -25.16
N THR A 579 -62.55 13.59 -23.91
CA THR A 579 -63.34 12.49 -23.28
C THR A 579 -63.36 11.01 -23.79
N ALA A 580 -63.26 10.12 -22.78
CA ALA A 580 -64.11 8.93 -22.48
C ALA A 580 -63.80 7.51 -23.03
N LEU A 581 -63.62 6.55 -22.08
CA LEU A 581 -64.32 5.25 -21.90
C LEU A 581 -63.54 4.42 -20.84
N ALA A 582 -63.98 4.34 -19.58
CA ALA A 582 -65.04 3.47 -19.02
C ALA A 582 -64.68 1.96 -18.88
N ALA A 583 -64.50 1.59 -17.61
CA ALA A 583 -65.16 0.47 -16.91
C ALA A 583 -64.53 -0.95 -16.87
N ARG A 584 -64.17 -1.28 -15.62
CA ARG A 584 -64.64 -2.41 -14.78
C ARG A 584 -63.99 -3.80 -14.89
N ARG A 585 -63.28 -4.10 -13.78
CA ARG A 585 -63.49 -5.22 -12.82
C ARG A 585 -63.70 -6.63 -13.39
N ARG A 586 -62.87 -7.57 -12.92
CA ARG A 586 -63.33 -8.74 -12.12
C ARG A 586 -62.17 -9.41 -11.38
N ARG A 587 -62.26 -9.44 -10.04
CA ARG A 587 -61.63 -10.45 -9.19
C ARG A 587 -62.70 -11.09 -8.29
N ARG A 588 -62.61 -12.42 -8.22
CA ARG A 588 -63.10 -13.37 -7.20
C ARG A 588 -64.52 -13.98 -7.29
N SER A 589 -64.49 -15.29 -7.60
CA SER A 589 -64.81 -16.42 -6.70
C SER A 589 -66.09 -17.22 -6.93
N ARG A 590 -65.90 -18.55 -6.95
CA ARG A 590 -66.79 -19.65 -6.51
C ARG A 590 -68.05 -19.92 -7.34
N ARG A 591 -67.98 -20.91 -8.22
CA ARG A 591 -68.39 -22.31 -7.97
C ARG A 591 -67.71 -23.22 -8.98
#